data_AF-A0A963J0R6-F1
#
_entry.id   AF-A0A963J0R6-F1
#
_cell.length_a   1.000
_cell.length_b   1.000
_cell.length_c   1.000
_cell.angle_alpha   90.00
_cell.angle_beta   90.00
_cell.angle_gamma   90.00
#
_symmetry.space_group_name_H-M   'P 1'
#
loop_
_entity.id
_entity.type
_entity.pdbx_description
1 polymer ?
#
loop_
_entity_poly.entity_id
_entity_poly.type
_entity_poly.pdbx_seq_one_letter_code
_entity_poly.pdbx_strand_id
1 'polypeptide(L)'
;AALAEQQPANAWSSTIDFANAALKKEFMLQCNFCHQQGGAMLRRERSADDWDSAIKRMVRYGARLSTEGQKTIPALLEAHWKKIHANPALVPAGTPWNPALAQATIRELPIGDSMSQMHDLLLHTNGMVYVGDNLQDRVYEVDPATGKYTVYKIPPRPGDQLGGLLAGRLRDFPKHETYQGIHSLAESPKDGHIFITPSYQRRLIEFDPQTKAFRYHEMDSGFYPHTLRFDAKDRVWFTLALSNQVGMYDRAANKFTLYDLPFRSLMERITVKLTPFIFKLLGWGIPVANYVKVDHVSTGVPLPYGIDVTPDGKAWIARLHTDEIASVDPDSGKVTMIKTPFSAPRRLRSDRDGNLWIVAFNASQIARYTPSTGQFLRLDLPVVPKGSDTPYSLNVDRARHQVWVNGTNSDSVYRYDIATQAWSMFPMQRRVTFTRDVEISPKGQVYVTSASFPSWHIEDAQPTLIEITPR
;
A
#
# COMPACT_ATOMS: atom_id res chain seq x y z
N ALA A 1 -13.17 -28.33 -9.22
CA ALA A 1 -13.43 -26.97 -8.70
C ALA A 1 -13.12 -26.87 -7.21
N ALA A 2 -13.77 -27.65 -6.33
CA ALA A 2 -13.62 -27.56 -4.87
C ALA A 2 -12.17 -27.60 -4.33
N LEU A 3 -11.28 -28.43 -4.89
CA LEU A 3 -9.87 -28.50 -4.47
C LEU A 3 -9.09 -27.21 -4.74
N ALA A 4 -9.31 -26.59 -5.91
CA ALA A 4 -8.70 -25.31 -6.26
C ALA A 4 -9.30 -24.16 -5.42
N GLU A 5 -10.58 -24.26 -5.06
CA GLU A 5 -11.27 -23.28 -4.21
C GLU A 5 -10.68 -23.17 -2.81
N GLN A 6 -10.12 -24.25 -2.28
CA GLN A 6 -9.47 -24.29 -0.96
C GLN A 6 -8.09 -23.61 -0.94
N GLN A 7 -7.46 -23.39 -2.11
CA GLN A 7 -6.13 -22.80 -2.17
C GLN A 7 -6.18 -21.27 -2.02
N PRO A 8 -5.14 -20.66 -1.44
CA PRO A 8 -5.04 -19.20 -1.30
C PRO A 8 -4.97 -18.50 -2.67
N ALA A 9 -5.22 -17.20 -2.69
CA ALA A 9 -5.37 -16.44 -3.94
C ALA A 9 -4.09 -16.46 -4.80
N ASN A 10 -2.92 -16.36 -4.16
CA ASN A 10 -1.60 -16.48 -4.81
C ASN A 10 -1.38 -17.80 -5.54
N ALA A 11 -1.82 -18.93 -4.97
CA ALA A 11 -1.70 -20.23 -5.61
C ALA A 11 -2.48 -20.25 -6.93
N TRP A 12 -3.72 -19.75 -6.93
CA TRP A 12 -4.51 -19.61 -8.16
C TRP A 12 -3.83 -18.67 -9.16
N SER A 13 -3.53 -17.43 -8.75
CA SER A 13 -2.93 -16.43 -9.64
C SER A 13 -1.55 -16.81 -10.19
N SER A 14 -0.80 -17.66 -9.48
CA SER A 14 0.49 -18.16 -9.95
C SER A 14 0.40 -19.01 -11.22
N THR A 15 -0.78 -19.58 -11.49
CA THR A 15 -1.03 -20.47 -12.63
C THR A 15 -1.46 -19.71 -13.90
N ILE A 16 -1.65 -18.39 -13.81
CA ILE A 16 -2.01 -17.57 -14.97
C ILE A 16 -0.82 -17.55 -15.93
N ASP A 17 -1.07 -18.02 -17.15
CA ASP A 17 -0.09 -18.06 -18.23
C ASP A 17 -0.05 -16.70 -18.93
N PHE A 18 0.76 -15.79 -18.39
CA PHE A 18 1.05 -14.54 -19.05
C PHE A 18 2.10 -14.82 -20.13
N ALA A 19 1.73 -14.59 -21.38
CA ALA A 19 2.56 -14.83 -22.58
C ALA A 19 4.02 -14.33 -22.46
N ASN A 20 4.30 -13.37 -21.57
CA ASN A 20 5.66 -13.00 -21.18
C ASN A 20 5.73 -12.53 -19.70
N ALA A 21 6.96 -12.47 -19.18
CA ALA A 21 7.23 -12.06 -17.79
C ALA A 21 6.91 -10.59 -17.49
N ALA A 22 6.92 -9.70 -18.50
CA ALA A 22 6.62 -8.28 -18.32
C ALA A 22 5.13 -8.07 -18.01
N LEU A 23 4.24 -8.71 -18.79
CA LEU A 23 2.79 -8.68 -18.55
C LEU A 23 2.43 -9.27 -17.19
N LYS A 24 3.09 -10.35 -16.76
CA LYS A 24 2.90 -10.91 -15.41
C LYS A 24 3.23 -9.88 -14.33
N LYS A 25 4.42 -9.27 -14.41
CA LYS A 25 4.89 -8.27 -13.44
C LYS A 25 4.00 -7.04 -13.41
N GLU A 26 3.51 -6.63 -14.57
CA GLU A 26 2.58 -5.51 -14.73
C GLU A 26 1.21 -5.81 -14.11
N PHE A 27 0.63 -6.99 -14.41
CA PHE A 27 -0.61 -7.45 -13.79
C PHE A 27 -0.48 -7.50 -12.27
N MET A 28 0.59 -8.11 -11.74
CA MET A 28 0.83 -8.15 -10.30
C MET A 28 0.94 -6.74 -9.70
N LEU A 29 1.67 -5.84 -10.35
CA LEU A 29 1.85 -4.46 -9.89
C LEU A 29 0.54 -3.66 -9.90
N GLN A 30 -0.32 -3.83 -10.91
CA GLN A 30 -1.51 -3.01 -11.11
C GLN A 30 -2.78 -3.60 -10.49
N CYS A 31 -2.89 -4.92 -10.41
CA CYS A 31 -4.11 -5.61 -9.95
C CYS A 31 -4.02 -6.01 -8.48
N ASN A 32 -2.85 -6.42 -7.97
CA ASN A 32 -2.69 -6.73 -6.54
C ASN A 32 -2.55 -5.47 -5.67
N PHE A 33 -2.76 -4.28 -6.24
CA PHE A 33 -2.60 -3.01 -5.53
C PHE A 33 -3.67 -2.78 -4.46
N CYS A 34 -4.88 -3.28 -4.73
CA CYS A 34 -6.11 -2.91 -4.02
C CYS A 34 -6.79 -4.08 -3.31
N HIS A 35 -6.81 -5.25 -3.94
CA HIS A 35 -7.41 -6.48 -3.42
C HIS A 35 -6.67 -7.69 -4.01
N GLN A 36 -6.80 -8.85 -3.37
CA GLN A 36 -6.14 -10.07 -3.82
C GLN A 36 -6.69 -10.53 -5.16
N GLN A 37 -5.78 -10.98 -6.03
CA GLN A 37 -6.15 -11.58 -7.30
C GLN A 37 -6.19 -13.10 -7.11
N GLY A 38 -7.26 -13.72 -7.59
CA GLY A 38 -7.48 -15.16 -7.42
C GLY A 38 -8.39 -15.56 -6.26
N GLY A 39 -9.15 -14.63 -5.66
CA GLY A 39 -10.26 -14.97 -4.75
C GLY A 39 -11.53 -15.43 -5.48
N ALA A 40 -12.59 -15.80 -4.74
CA ALA A 40 -13.83 -16.36 -5.30
C ALA A 40 -14.49 -15.46 -6.38
N MET A 41 -14.39 -14.14 -6.25
CA MET A 41 -14.94 -13.19 -7.23
C MET A 41 -14.22 -13.22 -8.59
N LEU A 42 -12.95 -13.64 -8.60
CA LEU A 42 -12.13 -13.74 -9.82
C LEU A 42 -12.08 -15.17 -10.39
N ARG A 43 -12.47 -16.18 -9.61
CA ARG A 43 -12.54 -17.59 -10.05
C ARG A 43 -13.83 -17.94 -10.81
N ARG A 44 -14.67 -16.94 -11.12
CA ARG A 44 -15.93 -17.14 -11.85
C ARG A 44 -15.68 -17.13 -13.35
N GLU A 45 -16.51 -17.88 -14.07
CA GLU A 45 -16.52 -17.84 -15.53
C GLU A 45 -16.80 -16.41 -16.02
N ARG A 46 -15.96 -15.96 -16.95
CA ARG A 46 -16.08 -14.67 -17.64
C ARG A 46 -15.51 -14.82 -19.04
N SER A 47 -16.20 -14.28 -20.02
CA SER A 47 -15.67 -14.13 -21.37
C SER A 47 -14.53 -13.09 -21.40
N ALA A 48 -13.74 -13.07 -22.47
CA ALA A 48 -12.77 -12.00 -22.71
C ALA A 48 -13.43 -10.61 -22.69
N ASP A 49 -14.66 -10.47 -23.19
CA ASP A 49 -15.39 -9.20 -23.22
C ASP A 49 -15.81 -8.74 -21.81
N ASP A 50 -16.21 -9.69 -20.95
CA ASP A 50 -16.50 -9.42 -19.53
C ASP A 50 -15.23 -8.98 -18.79
N TRP A 51 -14.10 -9.64 -19.06
CA TRP A 51 -12.81 -9.27 -18.48
C TRP A 51 -12.33 -7.90 -18.96
N ASP A 52 -12.46 -7.60 -20.25
CA ASP A 52 -12.13 -6.29 -20.82
C ASP A 52 -12.97 -5.19 -20.17
N SER A 53 -14.27 -5.41 -20.01
CA SER A 53 -15.17 -4.49 -19.31
C SER A 53 -14.76 -4.27 -17.84
N ALA A 54 -14.37 -5.34 -17.13
CA ALA A 54 -13.88 -5.25 -15.75
C ALA A 54 -12.55 -4.49 -15.65
N ILE A 55 -11.60 -4.77 -16.54
CA ILE A 55 -10.29 -4.12 -16.58
C ILE A 55 -10.43 -2.63 -16.88
N LYS A 56 -11.25 -2.25 -17.87
CA LYS A 56 -11.55 -0.84 -18.17
C LYS A 56 -12.16 -0.10 -16.98
N ARG A 57 -12.97 -0.78 -16.16
CA ARG A 57 -13.50 -0.22 -14.91
C ARG A 57 -12.40 -0.01 -13.87
N MET A 58 -11.52 -1.00 -13.67
CA MET A 58 -10.40 -0.86 -12.73
C MET A 58 -9.41 0.23 -13.17
N VAL A 59 -9.17 0.38 -14.47
CA VAL A 59 -8.35 1.47 -15.03
C VAL A 59 -8.95 2.84 -14.71
N ARG A 60 -10.27 2.99 -14.83
CA ARG A 60 -10.98 4.21 -14.44
C ARG A 60 -10.84 4.52 -12.95
N TYR A 61 -10.94 3.50 -12.09
CA TYR A 61 -10.78 3.64 -10.65
C TYR A 61 -9.33 3.97 -10.23
N GLY A 62 -8.35 3.68 -11.08
CA GLY A 62 -6.97 4.14 -10.89
C GLY A 62 -5.88 3.11 -11.17
N ALA A 63 -6.23 1.87 -11.54
CA ALA A 63 -5.25 0.93 -12.08
C ALA A 63 -4.66 1.50 -13.37
N ARG A 64 -3.39 1.18 -13.66
CA ARG A 64 -2.68 1.79 -14.79
C ARG A 64 -2.04 0.72 -15.66
N LEU A 65 -2.85 -0.25 -16.05
CA LEU A 65 -2.45 -1.29 -16.99
C LEU A 65 -2.12 -0.65 -18.36
N SER A 66 -1.04 -1.10 -18.98
CA SER A 66 -0.57 -0.66 -20.29
C SER A 66 -1.59 -0.92 -21.38
N THR A 67 -1.46 -0.22 -22.50
CA THR A 67 -2.35 -0.42 -23.66
C THR A 67 -2.25 -1.84 -24.22
N GLU A 68 -1.08 -2.49 -24.16
CA GLU A 68 -0.93 -3.90 -24.53
C GLU A 68 -1.62 -4.81 -23.51
N GLY A 69 -1.39 -4.58 -22.21
CA GLY A 69 -2.01 -5.36 -21.14
C GLY A 69 -3.54 -5.33 -21.21
N GLN A 70 -4.12 -4.15 -21.45
CA GLN A 70 -5.58 -4.00 -21.61
C GLN A 70 -6.13 -4.81 -22.80
N LYS A 71 -5.36 -4.98 -23.88
CA LYS A 71 -5.79 -5.74 -25.07
C LYS A 71 -5.59 -7.25 -24.94
N THR A 72 -4.55 -7.67 -24.22
CA THR A 72 -4.07 -9.06 -24.21
C THR A 72 -4.60 -9.85 -23.00
N ILE A 73 -4.57 -9.24 -21.81
CA ILE A 73 -4.92 -9.92 -20.55
C ILE A 73 -6.35 -10.48 -20.53
N PRO A 74 -7.39 -9.83 -21.09
CA PRO A 74 -8.75 -10.38 -21.03
C PRO A 74 -8.87 -11.80 -21.61
N ALA A 75 -8.30 -12.03 -22.80
CA ALA A 75 -8.31 -13.35 -23.44
C ALA A 75 -7.47 -14.38 -22.66
N LEU A 76 -6.35 -13.95 -22.07
CA LEU A 76 -5.51 -14.82 -21.23
C LEU A 76 -6.26 -15.26 -19.96
N LEU A 77 -7.03 -14.38 -19.32
CA LEU A 77 -7.81 -14.71 -18.12
C LEU A 77 -8.96 -15.67 -18.43
N GLU A 78 -9.66 -15.49 -19.55
CA GLU A 78 -10.68 -16.44 -20.01
C GLU A 78 -10.08 -17.82 -20.29
N ALA A 79 -8.99 -17.87 -21.07
CA ALA A 79 -8.31 -19.13 -21.40
C ALA A 79 -7.77 -19.83 -20.15
N HIS A 80 -7.20 -19.05 -19.22
CA HIS A 80 -6.74 -19.55 -17.91
C HIS A 80 -7.88 -20.18 -17.12
N TRP A 81 -9.02 -19.49 -17.01
CA TRP A 81 -10.17 -20.02 -16.28
C TRP A 81 -10.65 -21.35 -16.88
N LYS A 82 -10.80 -21.43 -18.22
CA LYS A 82 -11.20 -22.68 -18.90
C LYS A 82 -10.22 -23.83 -18.62
N LYS A 83 -8.92 -23.55 -18.67
CA LYS A 83 -7.86 -24.52 -18.40
C LYS A 83 -7.93 -25.08 -16.97
N ILE A 84 -8.04 -24.21 -15.98
CA ILE A 84 -8.07 -24.63 -14.57
C ILE A 84 -9.41 -25.24 -14.19
N HIS A 85 -10.52 -24.76 -14.76
CA HIS A 85 -11.83 -25.35 -14.54
C HIS A 85 -11.87 -26.82 -14.99
N ALA A 86 -11.32 -27.11 -16.18
CA ALA A 86 -11.18 -28.47 -16.70
C ALA A 86 -10.15 -29.30 -15.91
N ASN A 87 -9.11 -28.67 -15.35
CA ASN A 87 -8.02 -29.35 -14.65
C ASN A 87 -7.68 -28.69 -13.30
N PRO A 88 -8.54 -28.80 -12.27
CA PRO A 88 -8.36 -28.08 -11.00
C PRO A 88 -7.08 -28.46 -10.24
N ALA A 89 -6.54 -29.66 -10.47
CA ALA A 89 -5.30 -30.14 -9.88
C ALA A 89 -4.04 -29.38 -10.34
N LEU A 90 -4.15 -28.54 -11.39
CA LEU A 90 -3.08 -27.65 -11.82
C LEU A 90 -2.82 -26.51 -10.84
N VAL A 91 -3.77 -26.20 -9.95
CA VAL A 91 -3.56 -25.22 -8.89
C VAL A 91 -2.69 -25.86 -7.81
N PRO A 92 -1.46 -25.35 -7.59
CA PRO A 92 -0.56 -25.93 -6.62
C PRO A 92 -1.08 -25.70 -5.20
N ALA A 93 -0.56 -26.50 -4.26
CA ALA A 93 -0.75 -26.22 -2.85
C ALA A 93 -0.11 -24.88 -2.46
N GLY A 94 -0.75 -24.15 -1.55
CA GLY A 94 -0.17 -22.98 -0.90
C GLY A 94 0.98 -23.33 0.06
N THR A 95 1.57 -22.30 0.66
CA THR A 95 2.64 -22.47 1.65
C THR A 95 2.15 -23.33 2.82
N PRO A 96 2.87 -24.41 3.19
CA PRO A 96 2.53 -25.20 4.36
C PRO A 96 2.74 -24.41 5.64
N TRP A 97 1.99 -24.77 6.68
CA TRP A 97 2.19 -24.24 8.02
C TRP A 97 3.59 -24.61 8.54
N ASN A 98 4.19 -23.72 9.33
CA ASN A 98 5.50 -23.97 9.94
C ASN A 98 5.41 -24.06 11.48
N PRO A 99 6.44 -24.60 12.16
CA PRO A 99 6.42 -24.77 13.61
C PRO A 99 6.29 -23.46 14.41
N ALA A 100 6.63 -22.30 13.84
CA ALA A 100 6.51 -21.02 14.54
C ALA A 100 5.04 -20.69 14.87
N LEU A 101 4.08 -21.26 14.13
CA LEU A 101 2.65 -21.14 14.43
C LEU A 101 2.22 -21.81 15.72
N ALA A 102 2.87 -22.91 16.12
CA ALA A 102 2.45 -23.71 17.27
C ALA A 102 2.46 -22.91 18.58
N GLN A 103 3.21 -21.81 18.62
CA GLN A 103 3.35 -20.96 19.79
C GLN A 103 2.70 -19.58 19.60
N ALA A 104 2.35 -19.20 18.37
CA ALA A 104 1.77 -17.89 18.09
C ALA A 104 0.27 -17.83 18.45
N THR A 105 -0.21 -16.65 18.83
CA THR A 105 -1.65 -16.37 18.91
C THR A 105 -2.01 -15.30 17.88
N ILE A 106 -3.09 -15.53 17.13
CA ILE A 106 -3.64 -14.56 16.19
C ILE A 106 -5.06 -14.26 16.64
N ARG A 107 -5.38 -12.98 16.77
CA ARG A 107 -6.68 -12.49 17.22
C ARG A 107 -7.17 -11.41 16.25
N GLU A 108 -8.38 -11.59 15.76
CA GLU A 108 -9.01 -10.63 14.85
C GLU A 108 -10.12 -9.86 15.56
N LEU A 109 -10.10 -8.54 15.42
CA LEU A 109 -11.04 -7.60 16.01
C LEU A 109 -11.88 -6.97 14.89
N PRO A 110 -13.19 -7.25 14.82
CA PRO A 110 -14.07 -6.68 13.79
C PRO A 110 -14.17 -5.16 13.94
N ILE A 111 -13.87 -4.48 12.84
CA ILE A 111 -14.01 -3.02 12.70
C ILE A 111 -14.57 -2.72 11.30
N GLY A 112 -15.24 -1.59 11.12
CA GLY A 112 -15.77 -1.20 9.82
C GLY A 112 -16.90 -2.06 9.27
N ASP A 113 -17.24 -1.82 8.00
CA ASP A 113 -18.30 -2.50 7.26
C ASP A 113 -17.81 -3.04 5.91
N SER A 114 -18.67 -3.75 5.16
CA SER A 114 -18.30 -4.38 3.89
C SER A 114 -17.83 -3.39 2.81
N MET A 115 -18.10 -2.10 2.98
CA MET A 115 -17.68 -1.02 2.08
C MET A 115 -16.61 -0.12 2.69
N SER A 116 -16.09 -0.48 3.86
CA SER A 116 -14.88 0.11 4.42
C SER A 116 -13.63 -0.35 3.68
N GLN A 117 -12.57 0.46 3.78
CA GLN A 117 -11.21 0.03 3.51
C GLN A 117 -10.32 0.43 4.70
N MET A 118 -10.03 -0.52 5.58
CA MET A 118 -9.12 -0.31 6.72
C MET A 118 -7.70 -0.15 6.18
N HIS A 119 -7.26 1.09 5.97
CA HIS A 119 -6.08 1.42 5.20
C HIS A 119 -4.79 1.26 6.02
N ASP A 120 -4.13 2.35 6.41
CA ASP A 120 -2.98 2.29 7.33
C ASP A 120 -3.48 2.33 8.79
N LEU A 121 -2.63 1.89 9.71
CA LEU A 121 -2.89 1.92 11.15
C LEU A 121 -1.74 2.59 11.91
N LEU A 122 -2.00 2.96 13.16
CA LEU A 122 -1.02 3.51 14.08
C LEU A 122 -1.26 2.94 15.47
N LEU A 123 -0.26 2.27 16.06
CA LEU A 123 -0.27 1.97 17.49
C LEU A 123 0.25 3.19 18.23
N HIS A 124 -0.63 3.87 18.93
CA HIS A 124 -0.33 5.14 19.57
C HIS A 124 0.23 4.94 20.99
N THR A 125 1.03 5.89 21.48
CA THR A 125 1.65 5.80 22.82
C THR A 125 0.65 5.74 23.98
N ASN A 126 -0.58 6.21 23.79
CA ASN A 126 -1.69 6.06 24.74
C ASN A 126 -2.23 4.62 24.86
N GLY A 127 -1.72 3.67 24.07
CA GLY A 127 -2.10 2.26 24.09
C GLY A 127 -3.26 1.89 23.15
N MET A 128 -3.85 2.87 22.46
CA MET A 128 -4.92 2.64 21.47
C MET A 128 -4.33 2.38 20.08
N VAL A 129 -5.07 1.66 19.24
CA VAL A 129 -4.77 1.50 17.82
C VAL A 129 -5.71 2.37 17.00
N TYR A 130 -5.15 3.26 16.19
CA TYR A 130 -5.92 4.09 15.26
C TYR A 130 -5.88 3.49 13.86
N VAL A 131 -7.04 3.35 13.22
CA VAL A 131 -7.16 2.81 11.85
C VAL A 131 -7.93 3.76 10.97
N GLY A 132 -7.38 4.10 9.80
CA GLY A 132 -8.04 4.97 8.82
C GLY A 132 -8.94 4.18 7.86
N ASP A 133 -10.17 4.63 7.66
CA ASP A 133 -11.08 4.16 6.60
C ASP A 133 -10.99 5.07 5.38
N ASN A 134 -10.25 4.64 4.36
CA ASN A 134 -9.99 5.45 3.18
C ASN A 134 -11.27 5.82 2.42
N LEU A 135 -12.22 4.88 2.33
CA LEU A 135 -13.45 5.05 1.53
C LEU A 135 -14.53 5.86 2.23
N GLN A 136 -14.39 6.05 3.54
CA GLN A 136 -15.43 6.61 4.39
C GLN A 136 -14.93 7.74 5.29
N ASP A 137 -13.70 8.22 5.19
CA ASP A 137 -13.14 9.30 6.04
C ASP A 137 -13.36 9.10 7.54
N ARG A 138 -13.28 7.84 8.01
CA ARG A 138 -13.44 7.48 9.42
C ARG A 138 -12.07 7.16 10.01
N VAL A 139 -11.85 7.58 11.25
CA VAL A 139 -10.72 7.15 12.08
C VAL A 139 -11.31 6.31 13.21
N TYR A 140 -10.92 5.03 13.28
CA TYR A 140 -11.30 4.13 14.35
C TYR A 140 -10.25 4.22 15.45
N GLU A 141 -10.67 4.57 16.66
CA GLU A 141 -9.85 4.46 17.88
C GLU A 141 -10.23 3.16 18.58
N VAL A 142 -9.36 2.15 18.49
CA VAL A 142 -9.62 0.79 18.97
C VAL A 142 -8.80 0.53 20.23
N ASP A 143 -9.45 0.05 21.28
CA ASP A 143 -8.77 -0.55 22.43
C ASP A 143 -8.34 -1.97 22.03
N PRO A 144 -7.04 -2.23 21.81
CA PRO A 144 -6.61 -3.55 21.38
C PRO A 144 -6.92 -4.63 22.42
N ALA A 145 -6.95 -4.32 23.72
CA ALA A 145 -7.19 -5.33 24.75
C ALA A 145 -8.63 -5.85 24.75
N THR A 146 -9.61 -4.96 24.55
CA THR A 146 -11.03 -5.31 24.62
C THR A 146 -11.72 -5.45 23.26
N GLY A 147 -11.14 -4.89 22.21
CA GLY A 147 -11.74 -4.82 20.87
C GLY A 147 -12.84 -3.75 20.73
N LYS A 148 -13.16 -3.00 21.79
CA LYS A 148 -14.10 -1.88 21.72
C LYS A 148 -13.47 -0.72 20.96
N TYR A 149 -14.27 0.02 20.22
CA TYR A 149 -13.78 1.16 19.46
C TYR A 149 -14.77 2.32 19.41
N THR A 150 -14.22 3.52 19.17
CA THR A 150 -14.97 4.74 18.84
C THR A 150 -14.59 5.17 17.43
N VAL A 151 -15.56 5.73 16.69
CA VAL A 151 -15.34 6.17 15.30
C VAL A 151 -15.47 7.68 15.20
N TYR A 152 -14.44 8.32 14.64
CA TYR A 152 -14.41 9.76 14.37
C TYR A 152 -14.46 9.99 12.86
N LYS A 153 -15.52 10.63 12.38
CA LYS A 153 -15.61 11.04 10.97
C LYS A 153 -14.87 12.37 10.80
N ILE A 154 -13.95 12.44 9.86
CA ILE A 154 -13.26 13.69 9.53
C ILE A 154 -14.25 14.62 8.82
N PRO A 155 -14.51 15.84 9.33
CA PRO A 155 -15.44 16.74 8.68
C PRO A 155 -14.85 17.27 7.35
N PRO A 156 -15.69 17.50 6.32
CA PRO A 156 -15.29 18.26 5.15
C PRO A 156 -15.14 19.73 5.50
N ARG A 157 -14.29 20.43 4.76
CA ARG A 157 -14.14 21.89 4.78
C ARG A 157 -15.11 22.54 3.78
N PRO A 158 -15.52 23.81 3.98
CA PRO A 158 -16.30 24.53 2.99
C PRO A 158 -15.61 24.51 1.62
N GLY A 159 -16.31 24.02 0.59
CA GLY A 159 -15.80 23.88 -0.77
C GLY A 159 -15.22 22.50 -1.12
N ASP A 160 -15.05 21.60 -0.15
CA ASP A 160 -14.65 20.22 -0.45
C ASP A 160 -15.73 19.53 -1.29
N GLN A 161 -15.28 18.76 -2.28
CA GLN A 161 -16.15 17.92 -3.12
C GLN A 161 -16.02 16.45 -2.72
N LEU A 162 -17.11 15.70 -2.88
CA LEU A 162 -17.08 14.26 -2.69
C LEU A 162 -16.11 13.61 -3.69
N GLY A 163 -15.19 12.79 -3.19
CA GLY A 163 -14.06 12.21 -3.93
C GLY A 163 -12.86 13.15 -4.10
N GLY A 164 -12.93 14.38 -3.59
CA GLY A 164 -11.89 15.40 -3.65
C GLY A 164 -11.33 15.59 -5.06
N LEU A 165 -10.01 15.68 -5.18
CA LEU A 165 -9.30 15.83 -6.46
C LEU A 165 -9.43 14.62 -7.40
N LEU A 166 -10.02 13.51 -6.93
CA LEU A 166 -10.21 12.27 -7.67
C LEU A 166 -11.69 11.94 -7.90
N ALA A 167 -12.61 12.87 -7.66
CA ALA A 167 -14.06 12.68 -7.77
C ALA A 167 -14.49 12.01 -9.08
N GLY A 168 -13.88 12.39 -10.21
CA GLY A 168 -14.20 11.79 -11.52
C GLY A 168 -13.84 10.31 -11.64
N ARG A 169 -12.83 9.81 -10.90
CA ARG A 169 -12.38 8.41 -10.99
C ARG A 169 -13.33 7.46 -10.31
N LEU A 170 -13.85 7.84 -9.15
CA LEU A 170 -14.69 6.97 -8.31
C LEU A 170 -16.18 7.27 -8.43
N ARG A 171 -16.59 8.15 -9.35
CA ARG A 171 -17.99 8.53 -9.57
C ARG A 171 -18.96 7.35 -9.68
N ASP A 172 -18.55 6.30 -10.38
CA ASP A 172 -19.36 5.08 -10.60
C ASP A 172 -19.08 4.00 -9.54
N PHE A 173 -18.36 4.33 -8.46
CA PHE A 173 -18.07 3.38 -7.39
C PHE A 173 -19.26 3.28 -6.43
N PRO A 174 -19.76 2.07 -6.08
CA PRO A 174 -21.07 1.90 -5.47
C PRO A 174 -21.30 2.62 -4.13
N LYS A 175 -20.27 2.72 -3.28
CA LYS A 175 -20.34 3.43 -2.00
C LYS A 175 -18.96 4.00 -1.65
N HIS A 176 -18.77 5.29 -1.90
CA HIS A 176 -17.64 6.07 -1.39
C HIS A 176 -18.18 7.38 -0.79
N GLU A 177 -17.93 7.60 0.50
CA GLU A 177 -18.39 8.81 1.23
C GLU A 177 -17.20 9.63 1.72
N THR A 178 -16.17 9.68 0.88
CA THR A 178 -14.89 10.28 1.20
C THR A 178 -14.67 11.58 0.45
N TYR A 179 -14.26 12.60 1.19
CA TYR A 179 -13.73 13.89 0.75
C TYR A 179 -12.21 13.93 0.89
N GLN A 180 -11.67 13.26 1.91
CA GLN A 180 -10.26 13.36 2.29
C GLN A 180 -9.40 12.26 1.63
N GLY A 181 -9.91 11.03 1.58
CA GLY A 181 -9.17 9.85 1.14
C GLY A 181 -8.03 9.54 2.11
N ILE A 182 -8.37 9.30 3.39
CA ILE A 182 -7.42 9.01 4.48
C ILE A 182 -6.44 7.94 4.03
N HIS A 183 -5.14 8.22 4.12
CA HIS A 183 -4.12 7.30 3.65
C HIS A 183 -3.22 6.79 4.78
N SER A 184 -2.29 7.62 5.26
CA SER A 184 -1.27 7.24 6.25
C SER A 184 -1.46 8.01 7.54
N LEU A 185 -1.04 7.41 8.65
CA LEU A 185 -1.09 7.99 9.98
C LEU A 185 0.31 7.96 10.61
N ALA A 186 0.69 8.99 11.36
CA ALA A 186 1.83 8.92 12.27
C ALA A 186 1.61 9.82 13.48
N GLU A 187 2.18 9.41 14.62
CA GLU A 187 2.14 10.14 15.86
C GLU A 187 3.28 11.16 15.94
N SER A 188 2.97 12.38 16.39
CA SER A 188 3.99 13.34 16.78
C SER A 188 4.68 12.88 18.06
N PRO A 189 6.03 12.82 18.09
CA PRO A 189 6.78 12.51 19.31
C PRO A 189 6.69 13.61 20.38
N LYS A 190 6.12 14.79 20.08
CA LYS A 190 6.11 15.94 20.98
C LYS A 190 4.83 16.07 21.80
N ASP A 191 3.69 15.83 21.17
CA ASP A 191 2.37 16.04 21.79
C ASP A 191 1.40 14.87 21.62
N GLY A 192 1.80 13.80 20.92
CA GLY A 192 0.93 12.65 20.64
C GLY A 192 -0.22 12.98 19.68
N HIS A 193 -0.16 14.10 18.95
CA HIS A 193 -1.14 14.34 17.90
C HIS A 193 -0.90 13.40 16.72
N ILE A 194 -1.99 12.97 16.09
CA ILE A 194 -1.95 12.05 14.96
C ILE A 194 -2.06 12.85 13.67
N PHE A 195 -1.01 12.83 12.87
CA PHE A 195 -1.02 13.41 11.53
C PHE A 195 -1.49 12.38 10.52
N ILE A 196 -2.30 12.84 9.58
CA ILE A 196 -2.99 12.05 8.57
C ILE A 196 -2.76 12.69 7.21
N THR A 197 -2.40 11.88 6.22
CA THR A 197 -2.34 12.30 4.81
C THR A 197 -3.69 12.04 4.11
N PRO A 198 -4.38 13.10 3.65
CA PRO A 198 -5.57 12.98 2.82
C PRO A 198 -5.19 12.93 1.34
N SER A 199 -5.15 11.74 0.75
CA SER A 199 -4.69 11.54 -0.63
C SER A 199 -5.52 12.25 -1.69
N TYR A 200 -6.75 12.69 -1.36
CA TYR A 200 -7.65 13.37 -2.29
C TYR A 200 -7.59 14.90 -2.14
N GLN A 201 -6.73 15.42 -1.26
CA GLN A 201 -6.66 16.84 -0.93
C GLN A 201 -5.22 17.38 -0.98
N ARG A 202 -5.08 18.70 -0.85
CA ARG A 202 -3.78 19.40 -0.74
C ARG A 202 -3.55 19.96 0.65
N ARG A 203 -3.56 19.08 1.64
CA ARG A 203 -3.30 19.44 3.04
C ARG A 203 -2.79 18.26 3.83
N LEU A 204 -2.35 18.51 5.06
CA LEU A 204 -2.29 17.50 6.12
C LEU A 204 -3.47 17.70 7.08
N ILE A 205 -3.88 16.62 7.73
CA ILE A 205 -4.90 16.65 8.78
C ILE A 205 -4.22 16.24 10.09
N GLU A 206 -4.47 16.98 11.16
CA GLU A 206 -3.98 16.70 12.50
C GLU A 206 -5.17 16.37 13.40
N PHE A 207 -5.12 15.24 14.08
CA PHE A 207 -6.13 14.77 15.01
C PHE A 207 -5.56 14.73 16.42
N ASP A 208 -6.20 15.42 17.34
CA ASP A 208 -5.86 15.41 18.76
C ASP A 208 -6.62 14.27 19.45
N PRO A 209 -5.93 13.20 19.90
CA PRO A 209 -6.60 12.06 20.53
C PRO A 209 -7.18 12.37 21.92
N GLN A 210 -6.85 13.50 22.55
CA GLN A 210 -7.41 13.91 23.84
C GLN A 210 -8.71 14.69 23.63
N THR A 211 -8.66 15.76 22.81
CA THR A 211 -9.84 16.62 22.57
C THR A 211 -10.75 16.12 21.46
N LYS A 212 -10.29 15.14 20.67
CA LYS A 212 -10.96 14.59 19.49
C LYS A 212 -11.18 15.60 18.36
N ALA A 213 -10.43 16.71 18.39
CA ALA A 213 -10.53 17.78 17.40
C ALA A 213 -9.67 17.50 16.17
N PHE A 214 -10.15 17.95 15.00
CA PHE A 214 -9.40 17.94 13.74
C PHE A 214 -8.90 19.34 13.39
N ARG A 215 -7.65 19.44 12.95
CA ARG A 215 -7.01 20.64 12.39
C ARG A 215 -6.49 20.34 10.99
N TYR A 216 -6.37 21.37 10.17
CA TYR A 216 -6.01 21.25 8.75
C TYR A 216 -4.85 22.17 8.43
N HIS A 217 -3.84 21.64 7.77
CA HIS A 217 -2.62 22.35 7.38
C HIS A 217 -2.55 22.39 5.85
N GLU A 218 -3.00 23.50 5.27
CA GLU A 218 -3.15 23.67 3.83
C GLU A 218 -1.79 23.82 3.13
N MET A 219 -1.67 23.25 1.93
CA MET A 219 -0.48 23.34 1.09
C MET A 219 -0.81 24.01 -0.24
N ASP A 220 0.07 24.91 -0.68
CA ASP A 220 -0.13 25.64 -1.94
C ASP A 220 0.01 24.76 -3.19
N SER A 221 0.77 23.67 -3.08
CA SER A 221 1.05 22.77 -4.20
C SER A 221 1.34 21.34 -3.73
N GLY A 222 1.59 20.45 -4.68
CA GLY A 222 1.68 19.01 -4.42
C GLY A 222 0.32 18.31 -4.56
N PHE A 223 0.36 17.05 -4.96
CA PHE A 223 -0.82 16.21 -5.14
C PHE A 223 -0.59 14.84 -4.55
N TYR A 224 -1.66 14.27 -4.00
CA TYR A 224 -1.69 12.93 -3.43
C TYR A 224 -0.69 12.75 -2.27
N PRO A 225 -0.85 13.50 -1.16
CA PRO A 225 -0.15 13.20 0.08
C PRO A 225 -0.38 11.74 0.45
N HIS A 226 0.69 11.00 0.68
CA HIS A 226 0.63 9.55 0.75
C HIS A 226 1.22 8.99 2.05
N THR A 227 2.47 8.51 2.08
CA THR A 227 3.04 7.96 3.31
C THR A 227 3.68 9.10 4.11
N LEU A 228 3.50 9.15 5.43
CA LEU A 228 4.06 10.21 6.27
C LEU A 228 4.84 9.68 7.48
N ARG A 229 5.85 10.41 7.93
CA ARG A 229 6.70 10.09 9.09
C ARG A 229 7.17 11.36 9.78
N PHE A 230 7.49 11.24 11.06
CA PHE A 230 8.16 12.30 11.81
C PHE A 230 9.66 12.10 11.81
N ASP A 231 10.40 13.22 11.79
CA ASP A 231 11.79 13.23 12.19
C ASP A 231 11.95 13.63 13.67
N ALA A 232 13.19 13.59 14.17
CA ALA A 232 13.51 13.94 15.56
C ALA A 232 13.26 15.42 15.92
N LYS A 233 13.04 16.29 14.91
CA LYS A 233 12.71 17.72 15.10
C LYS A 233 11.20 17.96 15.08
N ASP A 234 10.39 16.90 15.13
CA ASP A 234 8.92 16.96 15.06
C ASP A 234 8.41 17.56 13.72
N ARG A 235 9.20 17.42 12.64
CA ARG A 235 8.78 17.81 11.29
C ARG A 235 8.11 16.62 10.60
N VAL A 236 7.04 16.89 9.87
CA VAL A 236 6.25 15.87 9.18
C VAL A 236 6.74 15.72 7.76
N TRP A 237 7.40 14.61 7.45
CA TRP A 237 7.84 14.22 6.11
C TRP A 237 6.81 13.35 5.44
N PHE A 238 6.51 13.60 4.16
CA PHE A 238 5.53 12.81 3.42
C PHE A 238 5.81 12.77 1.92
N THR A 239 5.34 11.73 1.25
CA THR A 239 5.40 11.63 -0.21
C THR A 239 4.20 12.31 -0.87
N LEU A 240 4.45 12.95 -2.02
CA LEU A 240 3.41 13.51 -2.90
C LEU A 240 3.41 12.68 -4.19
N ALA A 241 2.64 11.60 -4.17
CA ALA A 241 2.79 10.49 -5.11
C ALA A 241 2.54 10.90 -6.58
N LEU A 242 1.57 11.79 -6.81
CA LEU A 242 1.21 12.21 -8.16
C LEU A 242 2.03 13.40 -8.69
N SER A 243 2.71 14.13 -7.80
CA SER A 243 3.56 15.26 -8.18
C SER A 243 5.03 14.91 -8.39
N ASN A 244 5.46 13.68 -8.06
CA ASN A 244 6.88 13.30 -8.01
C ASN A 244 7.70 14.18 -7.05
N GLN A 245 7.15 14.42 -5.86
CA GLN A 245 7.71 15.30 -4.84
C GLN A 245 7.75 14.65 -3.46
N VAL A 246 8.57 15.22 -2.57
CA VAL A 246 8.58 14.97 -1.13
C VAL A 246 8.22 16.27 -0.43
N GLY A 247 7.28 16.22 0.52
CA GLY A 247 6.93 17.36 1.36
C GLY A 247 7.51 17.19 2.76
N MET A 248 7.88 18.31 3.37
CA MET A 248 8.21 18.43 4.78
C MET A 248 7.42 19.60 5.36
N TYR A 249 6.65 19.33 6.41
CA TYR A 249 5.95 20.36 7.19
C TYR A 249 6.68 20.59 8.50
N ASP A 250 7.25 21.78 8.64
CA ASP A 250 7.80 22.26 9.90
C ASP A 250 6.65 22.81 10.75
N ARG A 251 6.28 22.07 11.80
CA ARG A 251 5.17 22.43 12.70
C ARG A 251 5.46 23.70 13.49
N ALA A 252 6.71 23.93 13.90
CA ALA A 252 7.08 25.09 14.70
C ALA A 252 7.05 26.37 13.87
N ALA A 253 7.51 26.29 12.62
CA ALA A 253 7.49 27.41 11.68
C ALA A 253 6.15 27.56 10.93
N ASN A 254 5.24 26.59 11.06
CA ASN A 254 4.04 26.44 10.24
C ASN A 254 4.33 26.60 8.73
N LYS A 255 5.34 25.85 8.24
CA LYS A 255 5.86 26.01 6.89
C LYS A 255 6.02 24.68 6.16
N PHE A 256 5.50 24.62 4.94
CA PHE A 256 5.77 23.53 4.01
C PHE A 256 7.03 23.82 3.17
N THR A 257 7.87 22.80 3.02
CA THR A 257 9.00 22.76 2.10
C THR A 257 8.83 21.56 1.17
N LEU A 258 8.91 21.78 -0.15
CA LEU A 258 8.76 20.72 -1.14
C LEU A 258 10.09 20.47 -1.86
N TYR A 259 10.43 19.20 -2.03
CA TYR A 259 11.61 18.73 -2.74
C TYR A 259 11.17 18.00 -4.01
N ASP A 260 11.58 18.53 -5.17
CA ASP A 260 11.38 17.87 -6.45
C ASP A 260 12.33 16.69 -6.60
N LEU A 261 11.79 15.52 -7.00
CA LEU A 261 12.63 14.38 -7.35
C LEU A 261 12.99 14.43 -8.84
N PRO A 262 14.24 14.11 -9.24
CA PRO A 262 14.64 14.08 -10.63
C PRO A 262 13.72 13.21 -11.50
N PHE A 263 13.38 13.74 -12.68
CA PHE A 263 12.65 13.00 -13.72
C PHE A 263 13.61 12.14 -14.53
N ARG A 264 13.18 10.95 -14.95
CA ARG A 264 13.98 10.06 -15.80
C ARG A 264 14.09 10.55 -17.24
N SER A 265 13.09 11.30 -17.71
CA SER A 265 13.00 11.78 -19.08
C SER A 265 12.22 13.08 -19.20
N LEU A 266 12.37 13.76 -20.35
CA LEU A 266 11.60 14.95 -20.68
C LEU A 266 10.09 14.67 -20.78
N MET A 267 9.71 13.51 -21.34
CA MET A 267 8.30 13.12 -21.47
C MET A 267 7.64 12.86 -20.12
N GLU A 268 8.38 12.28 -19.17
CA GLU A 268 7.90 12.12 -17.79
C GLU A 268 7.65 13.48 -17.13
N ARG A 269 8.58 14.42 -17.29
CA ARG A 269 8.42 15.80 -16.79
C ARG A 269 7.17 16.47 -17.37
N ILE A 270 6.96 16.36 -18.68
CA ILE A 270 5.79 16.93 -19.36
C ILE A 270 4.50 16.29 -18.82
N THR A 271 4.45 14.97 -18.70
CA THR A 271 3.29 14.22 -18.21
C THR A 271 2.91 14.64 -16.78
N VAL A 272 3.89 14.72 -15.88
CA VAL A 272 3.67 15.14 -14.49
C VAL A 272 3.21 16.61 -14.43
N LYS A 273 3.81 17.52 -15.20
CA LYS A 273 3.40 18.94 -15.22
C LYS A 273 2.01 19.16 -15.83
N LEU A 274 1.56 18.31 -16.76
CA LEU A 274 0.22 18.37 -17.35
C LEU A 274 -0.87 17.68 -16.50
N THR A 275 -0.50 16.95 -15.45
CA THR A 275 -1.43 16.20 -14.58
C THR A 275 -2.60 17.04 -14.05
N PRO A 276 -2.42 18.31 -13.58
CA PRO A 276 -3.54 19.13 -13.13
C PRO A 276 -4.58 19.42 -14.22
N PHE A 277 -4.11 19.64 -15.45
CA PHE A 277 -4.98 19.87 -16.60
C PHE A 277 -5.74 18.59 -16.98
N ILE A 278 -5.06 17.44 -16.96
CA ILE A 278 -5.69 16.13 -17.20
C ILE A 278 -6.77 15.84 -16.15
N PHE A 279 -6.54 16.15 -14.86
CA PHE A 279 -7.56 15.99 -13.83
C PHE A 279 -8.79 16.88 -14.06
N LYS A 280 -8.59 18.12 -14.50
CA LYS A 280 -9.70 19.01 -14.85
C LYS A 280 -10.56 18.43 -15.99
N LEU A 281 -9.93 17.89 -17.04
CA LEU A 281 -10.64 17.27 -18.16
C LEU A 281 -11.39 15.99 -17.75
N LEU A 282 -10.77 15.14 -16.93
CA LEU A 282 -11.42 13.95 -16.38
C LEU A 282 -12.62 14.31 -15.50
N GLY A 283 -12.53 15.39 -14.71
CA GLY A 283 -13.65 15.92 -13.93
C GLY A 283 -14.83 16.37 -14.80
N TRP A 284 -14.59 16.73 -16.06
CA TRP A 284 -15.63 17.05 -17.05
C TRP A 284 -16.13 15.83 -17.85
N GLY A 285 -15.65 14.62 -17.53
CA GLY A 285 -16.04 13.39 -18.23
C GLY A 285 -15.37 13.20 -19.60
N ILE A 286 -14.33 13.97 -19.93
CA ILE A 286 -13.59 13.80 -21.19
C ILE A 286 -12.59 12.66 -21.03
N PRO A 287 -12.64 11.59 -21.86
CA PRO A 287 -11.81 10.40 -21.69
C PRO A 287 -10.40 10.60 -22.28
N VAL A 288 -9.63 11.55 -21.72
CA VAL A 288 -8.27 11.90 -22.19
C VAL A 288 -7.33 10.67 -22.17
N ALA A 289 -7.53 9.75 -21.23
CA ALA A 289 -6.75 8.52 -21.09
C ALA A 289 -6.87 7.57 -22.29
N ASN A 290 -7.94 7.66 -23.09
CA ASN A 290 -8.12 6.83 -24.28
C ASN A 290 -7.26 7.28 -25.48
N TYR A 291 -6.70 8.49 -25.42
CA TYR A 291 -5.92 9.10 -26.52
C TYR A 291 -4.41 9.09 -26.27
N VAL A 292 -3.96 8.70 -25.07
CA VAL A 292 -2.55 8.63 -24.69
C VAL A 292 -2.16 7.18 -24.50
N LYS A 293 -1.21 6.67 -25.31
CA LYS A 293 -0.67 5.33 -25.12
C LYS A 293 0.03 5.25 -23.76
N VAL A 294 -0.30 4.22 -22.99
CA VAL A 294 0.35 3.91 -21.71
C VAL A 294 1.33 2.78 -21.97
N ASP A 295 2.62 3.05 -21.73
CA ASP A 295 3.69 2.07 -21.92
C ASP A 295 3.86 1.15 -20.68
N HIS A 296 4.74 0.14 -20.78
CA HIS A 296 4.94 -0.88 -19.74
C HIS A 296 5.80 -0.43 -18.55
N VAL A 297 6.57 0.66 -18.70
CA VAL A 297 7.58 1.12 -17.73
C VAL A 297 7.14 2.42 -17.05
N SER A 298 6.08 3.03 -17.57
CA SER A 298 5.46 4.26 -17.15
C SER A 298 3.95 4.09 -17.20
N THR A 299 3.42 3.82 -16.02
CA THR A 299 2.04 4.10 -15.69
C THR A 299 1.73 5.63 -15.71
N GLY A 300 2.60 6.47 -16.28
CA GLY A 300 2.46 7.91 -16.44
C GLY A 300 3.15 8.76 -15.37
N VAL A 301 3.51 8.20 -14.20
CA VAL A 301 4.19 8.95 -13.12
C VAL A 301 5.16 8.06 -12.31
N PRO A 302 6.31 8.58 -11.84
CA PRO A 302 7.28 7.85 -11.01
C PRO A 302 6.76 7.27 -9.70
N LEU A 303 5.73 7.91 -9.12
CA LEU A 303 5.04 7.52 -7.90
C LEU A 303 5.95 7.33 -6.67
N PRO A 304 6.46 8.41 -6.06
CA PRO A 304 7.03 8.36 -4.71
C PRO A 304 5.97 7.82 -3.75
N TYR A 305 6.30 6.74 -3.06
CA TYR A 305 5.30 5.92 -2.38
C TYR A 305 5.54 5.86 -0.87
N GLY A 306 6.47 5.01 -0.42
CA GLY A 306 6.89 4.93 0.97
C GLY A 306 7.97 5.96 1.31
N ILE A 307 7.98 6.38 2.57
CA ILE A 307 9.02 7.22 3.17
C ILE A 307 9.36 6.73 4.57
N ASP A 308 10.63 6.85 4.96
CA ASP A 308 11.08 6.73 6.34
C ASP A 308 12.21 7.71 6.61
N VAL A 309 12.38 8.11 7.87
CA VAL A 309 13.49 8.98 8.29
C VAL A 309 14.50 8.14 9.04
N THR A 310 15.74 8.10 8.55
CA THR A 310 16.83 7.37 9.20
C THR A 310 17.37 8.11 10.43
N PRO A 311 18.09 7.43 11.34
CA PRO A 311 18.69 8.08 12.51
C PRO A 311 19.63 9.26 12.20
N ASP A 312 20.22 9.31 11.00
CA ASP A 312 21.02 10.45 10.53
C ASP A 312 20.18 11.66 10.07
N GLY A 313 18.86 11.59 10.20
CA GLY A 313 17.92 12.68 9.89
C GLY A 313 17.52 12.78 8.42
N LYS A 314 18.06 11.93 7.53
CA LYS A 314 17.67 11.94 6.11
C LYS A 314 16.34 11.26 5.89
N ALA A 315 15.56 11.82 4.99
CA ALA A 315 14.34 11.19 4.51
C ALA A 315 14.67 10.25 3.33
N TRP A 316 14.24 9.00 3.39
CA TRP A 316 14.42 7.98 2.37
C TRP A 316 13.10 7.61 1.74
N ILE A 317 13.06 7.55 0.41
CA ILE A 317 11.83 7.43 -0.37
C ILE A 317 11.94 6.27 -1.34
N ALA A 318 10.90 5.42 -1.40
CA ALA A 318 10.75 4.40 -2.43
C ALA A 318 9.93 4.94 -3.60
N ARG A 319 10.39 4.73 -4.85
CA ARG A 319 9.67 5.12 -6.07
C ARG A 319 9.13 3.88 -6.77
N LEU A 320 7.83 3.66 -6.64
CA LEU A 320 7.20 2.39 -7.00
C LEU A 320 7.29 2.04 -8.49
N HIS A 321 7.38 3.03 -9.37
CA HIS A 321 7.39 2.79 -10.81
C HIS A 321 8.73 3.08 -11.49
N THR A 322 9.80 3.29 -10.74
CA THR A 322 11.10 3.68 -11.33
C THR A 322 12.29 2.84 -10.91
N ASP A 323 12.09 1.75 -10.16
CA ASP A 323 13.16 0.87 -9.69
C ASP A 323 14.29 1.65 -9.00
N GLU A 324 13.90 2.63 -8.19
CA GLU A 324 14.78 3.56 -7.50
C GLU A 324 14.31 3.84 -6.07
N ILE A 325 15.28 4.16 -5.22
CA ILE A 325 15.06 4.89 -3.98
C ILE A 325 15.71 6.28 -4.07
N ALA A 326 15.29 7.20 -3.21
CA ALA A 326 15.89 8.52 -3.09
C ALA A 326 16.20 8.83 -1.63
N SER A 327 17.21 9.65 -1.38
CA SER A 327 17.43 10.30 -0.08
C SER A 327 17.32 11.81 -0.22
N VAL A 328 16.71 12.47 0.75
CA VAL A 328 16.68 13.92 0.89
C VAL A 328 17.42 14.31 2.17
N ASP A 329 18.44 15.13 2.01
CA ASP A 329 19.13 15.77 3.12
C ASP A 329 18.33 17.03 3.53
N PRO A 330 17.84 17.10 4.77
CA PRO A 330 16.91 18.16 5.16
C PRO A 330 17.56 19.52 5.34
N ASP A 331 18.88 19.58 5.57
CA ASP A 331 19.59 20.82 5.88
C ASP A 331 20.11 21.48 4.60
N SER A 332 20.60 20.68 3.64
CA SER A 332 21.06 21.15 2.33
C SER A 332 19.99 21.14 1.25
N GLY A 333 18.92 20.36 1.44
CA GLY A 333 17.91 20.07 0.42
C GLY A 333 18.39 19.17 -0.71
N LYS A 334 19.58 18.56 -0.59
CA LYS A 334 20.15 17.70 -1.62
C LYS A 334 19.35 16.41 -1.77
N VAL A 335 18.90 16.14 -2.99
CA VAL A 335 18.27 14.87 -3.40
C VAL A 335 19.31 13.97 -4.04
N THR A 336 19.41 12.71 -3.59
CA THR A 336 20.28 11.68 -4.20
C THR A 336 19.44 10.50 -4.65
N MET A 337 19.56 10.10 -5.92
CA MET A 337 18.85 8.98 -6.53
C MET A 337 19.72 7.73 -6.55
N ILE A 338 19.15 6.57 -6.20
CA ILE A 338 19.85 5.28 -6.15
C ILE A 338 18.99 4.23 -6.85
N LYS A 339 19.56 3.55 -7.86
CA LYS A 339 18.89 2.45 -8.56
C LYS A 339 18.85 1.20 -7.71
N THR A 340 17.72 0.51 -7.69
CA THR A 340 17.56 -0.78 -7.03
C THR A 340 17.86 -1.93 -8.00
N PRO A 341 18.46 -3.06 -7.55
CA PRO A 341 18.66 -4.25 -8.37
C PRO A 341 17.40 -5.14 -8.45
N PHE A 342 16.25 -4.55 -8.19
CA PHE A 342 14.93 -5.18 -8.16
C PHE A 342 13.88 -4.15 -8.56
N SER A 343 12.71 -4.62 -8.97
CA SER A 343 11.63 -3.76 -9.42
C SER A 343 10.65 -3.37 -8.31
N ALA A 344 9.97 -2.26 -8.52
CA ALA A 344 8.85 -1.80 -7.70
C ALA A 344 9.15 -1.68 -6.18
N PRO A 345 10.19 -0.93 -5.76
CA PRO A 345 10.36 -0.58 -4.36
C PRO A 345 9.13 0.18 -3.87
N ARG A 346 8.42 -0.34 -2.86
CA ARG A 346 7.12 0.20 -2.45
C ARG A 346 7.15 0.98 -1.14
N ARG A 347 7.29 0.29 -0.01
CA ARG A 347 7.48 0.90 1.30
C ARG A 347 8.83 0.47 1.88
N LEU A 348 9.42 1.37 2.66
CA LEU A 348 10.69 1.13 3.33
C LEU A 348 10.61 1.55 4.80
N ARG A 349 11.44 0.95 5.64
CA ARG A 349 11.67 1.32 7.04
C ARG A 349 13.13 1.17 7.39
N SER A 350 13.63 2.05 8.24
CA SER A 350 14.99 2.02 8.76
C SER A 350 15.08 1.17 10.02
N ASP A 351 16.10 0.32 10.08
CA ASP A 351 16.49 -0.37 11.32
C ASP A 351 17.33 0.55 12.22
N ARG A 352 17.69 0.05 13.40
CA ARG A 352 18.48 0.82 14.37
C ARG A 352 19.94 1.08 13.92
N ASP A 353 20.42 0.32 12.94
CA ASP A 353 21.79 0.42 12.41
C ASP A 353 21.83 1.36 11.19
N GLY A 354 20.70 1.95 10.81
CA GLY A 354 20.58 2.85 9.66
C GLY A 354 20.47 2.14 8.32
N ASN A 355 20.28 0.81 8.28
CA ASN A 355 19.93 0.14 7.03
C ASN A 355 18.46 0.36 6.71
N LEU A 356 18.15 0.34 5.42
CA LEU A 356 16.79 0.40 4.92
C LEU A 356 16.31 -0.98 4.53
N TRP A 357 15.22 -1.41 5.14
CA TRP A 357 14.46 -2.57 4.69
C TRP A 357 13.38 -2.10 3.74
N ILE A 358 13.31 -2.71 2.55
CA ILE A 358 12.51 -2.25 1.42
C ILE A 358 11.69 -3.43 0.90
N VAL A 359 10.41 -3.20 0.71
CA VAL A 359 9.53 -4.13 0.00
C VAL A 359 9.74 -4.01 -1.51
N ALA A 360 10.01 -5.13 -2.19
CA ALA A 360 10.04 -5.24 -3.64
C ALA A 360 8.73 -5.89 -4.13
N PHE A 361 7.74 -5.04 -4.43
CA PHE A 361 6.32 -5.41 -4.46
C PHE A 361 5.98 -6.53 -5.45
N ASN A 362 6.25 -6.33 -6.75
CA ASN A 362 5.93 -7.33 -7.78
C ASN A 362 7.04 -8.40 -7.94
N ALA A 363 8.09 -8.34 -7.13
CA ALA A 363 9.16 -9.33 -7.10
C ALA A 363 8.95 -10.40 -6.00
N SER A 364 7.94 -10.24 -5.13
CA SER A 364 7.70 -11.14 -3.98
C SER A 364 8.91 -11.24 -3.05
N GLN A 365 9.58 -10.12 -2.80
CA GLN A 365 10.86 -10.04 -2.11
C GLN A 365 10.87 -8.87 -1.11
N ILE A 366 11.80 -8.95 -0.16
CA ILE A 366 12.32 -7.76 0.54
C ILE A 366 13.80 -7.56 0.19
N ALA A 367 14.30 -6.35 0.41
CA ALA A 367 15.70 -6.03 0.27
C ALA A 367 16.19 -5.18 1.45
N ARG A 368 17.45 -5.37 1.84
CA ARG A 368 18.17 -4.47 2.75
C ARG A 368 19.16 -3.64 1.95
N TYR A 369 19.08 -2.32 2.07
CA TYR A 369 20.08 -1.38 1.57
C TYR A 369 20.90 -0.82 2.74
N THR A 370 22.23 -0.85 2.62
CA THR A 370 23.14 -0.32 3.62
C THR A 370 23.78 0.97 3.09
N PRO A 371 23.34 2.17 3.53
CA PRO A 371 23.78 3.44 2.97
C PRO A 371 25.30 3.68 3.05
N SER A 372 25.95 3.19 4.11
CA SER A 372 27.40 3.36 4.31
C SER A 372 28.27 2.63 3.28
N THR A 373 27.76 1.56 2.68
CA THR A 373 28.48 0.74 1.68
C THR A 373 27.83 0.79 0.30
N GLY A 374 26.60 1.28 0.19
CA GLY A 374 25.82 1.28 -1.05
C GLY A 374 25.35 -0.12 -1.49
N GLN A 375 25.42 -1.12 -0.62
CA GLN A 375 25.11 -2.51 -0.97
C GLN A 375 23.64 -2.87 -0.76
N PHE A 376 23.13 -3.76 -1.64
CA PHE A 376 21.82 -4.37 -1.51
C PHE A 376 21.93 -5.87 -1.23
N LEU A 377 21.18 -6.34 -0.23
CA LEU A 377 20.88 -7.76 -0.03
C LEU A 377 19.41 -7.99 -0.39
N ARG A 378 19.12 -8.98 -1.25
CA ARG A 378 17.75 -9.36 -1.61
C ARG A 378 17.38 -10.69 -0.96
N LEU A 379 16.15 -10.77 -0.45
CA LEU A 379 15.61 -11.95 0.22
C LEU A 379 14.26 -12.29 -0.39
N ASP A 380 14.12 -13.53 -0.86
CA ASP A 380 12.84 -14.09 -1.27
C ASP A 380 11.93 -14.28 -0.07
N LEU A 381 10.64 -13.95 -0.22
CA LEU A 381 9.64 -14.36 0.75
C LEU A 381 9.53 -15.90 0.74
N PRO A 382 9.30 -16.53 1.90
CA PRO A 382 9.19 -17.99 2.05
C PRO A 382 7.81 -18.49 1.61
N VAL A 383 7.31 -18.01 0.47
CA VAL A 383 5.97 -18.30 -0.04
C VAL A 383 6.00 -19.41 -1.09
N VAL A 384 4.98 -20.26 -1.08
CA VAL A 384 4.72 -21.26 -2.13
C VAL A 384 3.40 -20.92 -2.84
N PRO A 385 3.40 -20.86 -4.18
CA PRO A 385 4.56 -20.97 -5.08
C PRO A 385 5.53 -19.78 -4.95
N LYS A 386 6.82 -20.00 -5.23
CA LYS A 386 7.83 -18.94 -5.17
C LYS A 386 7.45 -17.80 -6.12
N GLY A 387 7.57 -16.56 -5.64
CA GLY A 387 7.27 -15.39 -6.48
C GLY A 387 5.77 -15.08 -6.63
N SER A 388 4.90 -15.73 -5.85
CA SER A 388 3.44 -15.62 -6.00
C SER A 388 2.79 -14.55 -5.12
N ASP A 389 3.54 -13.96 -4.19
CA ASP A 389 3.05 -12.90 -3.30
C ASP A 389 3.44 -11.51 -3.81
N THR A 390 2.81 -10.49 -3.24
CA THR A 390 3.08 -9.09 -3.53
C THR A 390 3.12 -8.30 -2.22
N PRO A 391 4.19 -8.36 -1.42
CA PRO A 391 4.23 -7.77 -0.09
C PRO A 391 3.89 -6.27 -0.11
N TYR A 392 2.92 -5.80 0.67
CA TYR A 392 2.51 -4.39 0.59
C TYR A 392 3.52 -3.45 1.28
N SER A 393 3.86 -3.80 2.51
CA SER A 393 4.72 -3.02 3.39
C SER A 393 5.46 -3.90 4.39
N LEU A 394 6.37 -3.27 5.12
CA LEU A 394 7.09 -3.89 6.22
C LEU A 394 7.26 -2.89 7.36
N ASN A 395 7.53 -3.41 8.56
CA ASN A 395 8.07 -2.65 9.68
C ASN A 395 9.18 -3.42 10.39
N VAL A 396 10.09 -2.70 11.03
CA VAL A 396 11.23 -3.28 11.73
C VAL A 396 10.98 -3.17 13.23
N ASP A 397 10.88 -4.31 13.93
CA ASP A 397 11.04 -4.34 15.38
C ASP A 397 12.50 -4.04 15.68
N ARG A 398 12.77 -2.75 15.86
CA ARG A 398 14.12 -2.28 16.16
C ARG A 398 14.63 -2.96 17.42
N ALA A 399 13.81 -3.15 18.46
CA ALA A 399 14.21 -3.73 19.75
C ALA A 399 14.64 -5.21 19.62
N ARG A 400 13.95 -6.00 18.78
CA ARG A 400 14.22 -7.43 18.59
C ARG A 400 15.05 -7.76 17.36
N HIS A 401 15.41 -6.77 16.53
CA HIS A 401 16.10 -6.97 15.24
C HIS A 401 15.32 -7.91 14.31
N GLN A 402 14.02 -7.63 14.15
CA GLN A 402 13.12 -8.44 13.32
C GLN A 402 12.42 -7.57 12.29
N VAL A 403 12.24 -8.10 11.08
CA VAL A 403 11.50 -7.43 10.01
C VAL A 403 10.18 -8.15 9.82
N TRP A 404 9.09 -7.43 9.99
CA TRP A 404 7.73 -7.93 9.79
C TRP A 404 7.19 -7.43 8.46
N VAL A 405 6.66 -8.33 7.64
CA VAL A 405 6.30 -8.07 6.25
C VAL A 405 4.88 -8.57 5.98
N ASN A 406 4.06 -7.74 5.35
CA ASN A 406 2.73 -8.13 4.91
C ASN A 406 2.81 -9.15 3.77
N GLY A 407 2.02 -10.21 3.83
CA GLY A 407 1.63 -11.01 2.67
C GLY A 407 0.30 -10.52 2.14
N THR A 408 0.27 -10.07 0.91
CA THR A 408 -0.90 -9.36 0.36
C THR A 408 -1.77 -10.28 -0.45
N ASN A 409 -1.21 -11.28 -1.12
CA ASN A 409 -1.94 -12.20 -1.99
C ASN A 409 -1.99 -13.63 -1.43
N SER A 410 -1.37 -13.86 -0.27
CA SER A 410 -1.09 -15.17 0.31
C SER A 410 -1.79 -15.43 1.65
N ASP A 411 -2.65 -14.52 2.10
CA ASP A 411 -3.34 -14.59 3.40
C ASP A 411 -2.35 -14.79 4.56
N SER A 412 -1.27 -14.00 4.60
CA SER A 412 -0.14 -14.25 5.49
C SER A 412 0.55 -12.98 5.99
N VAL A 413 1.29 -13.12 7.09
CA VAL A 413 2.30 -12.16 7.55
C VAL A 413 3.60 -12.92 7.78
N TYR A 414 4.73 -12.32 7.42
CA TYR A 414 6.05 -12.93 7.58
C TYR A 414 6.89 -12.17 8.59
N ARG A 415 7.78 -12.89 9.28
CA ARG A 415 8.83 -12.32 10.13
C ARG A 415 10.17 -12.85 9.65
N TYR A 416 11.13 -11.96 9.45
CA TYR A 416 12.53 -12.29 9.22
C TYR A 416 13.36 -11.86 10.43
N ASP A 417 14.03 -12.81 11.06
CA ASP A 417 14.96 -12.54 12.15
C ASP A 417 16.33 -12.18 11.57
N ILE A 418 16.82 -10.97 11.83
CA ILE A 418 18.03 -10.45 11.16
C ILE A 418 19.28 -11.21 11.63
N ALA A 419 19.35 -11.58 12.91
CA ALA A 419 20.52 -12.21 13.51
C ALA A 419 20.69 -13.67 13.05
N THR A 420 19.60 -14.43 13.06
CA THR A 420 19.59 -15.85 12.67
C THR A 420 19.33 -16.08 11.19
N GLN A 421 18.91 -15.05 10.45
CA GLN A 421 18.52 -15.11 9.05
C GLN A 421 17.35 -16.08 8.78
N ALA A 422 16.51 -16.30 9.79
CA ALA A 422 15.41 -17.26 9.74
C ALA A 422 14.08 -16.56 9.43
N TRP A 423 13.24 -17.26 8.67
CA TRP A 423 11.87 -16.85 8.40
C TRP A 423 10.87 -17.53 9.33
N SER A 424 9.83 -16.80 9.70
CA SER A 424 8.59 -17.30 10.27
C SER A 424 7.42 -16.76 9.46
N MET A 425 6.31 -17.49 9.45
CA MET A 425 5.11 -17.17 8.68
C MET A 425 3.89 -17.41 9.55
N PHE A 426 2.98 -16.46 9.51
CA PHE A 426 1.73 -16.43 10.25
C PHE A 426 0.59 -16.36 9.23
N PRO A 427 -0.05 -17.48 8.84
CA PRO A 427 -1.28 -17.48 8.07
C PRO A 427 -2.40 -16.73 8.79
N MET A 428 -3.21 -16.02 8.02
CA MET A 428 -4.42 -15.33 8.49
C MET A 428 -5.57 -16.33 8.68
N GLN A 429 -6.53 -15.97 9.54
CA GLN A 429 -7.64 -16.86 9.88
C GLN A 429 -8.67 -16.95 8.74
N ARG A 430 -8.77 -15.88 7.94
CA ARG A 430 -9.66 -15.77 6.79
C ARG A 430 -8.91 -15.84 5.47
N ARG A 431 -9.58 -16.36 4.45
CA ARG A 431 -9.09 -16.29 3.07
C ARG A 431 -9.30 -14.89 2.49
N VAL A 432 -8.50 -14.55 1.49
CA VAL A 432 -8.58 -13.26 0.77
C VAL A 432 -8.35 -12.05 1.70
N THR A 433 -7.52 -12.26 2.73
CA THR A 433 -7.09 -11.26 3.71
C THR A 433 -5.94 -10.45 3.13
N PHE A 434 -6.28 -9.33 2.48
CA PHE A 434 -5.29 -8.36 2.02
C PHE A 434 -4.67 -7.65 3.23
N THR A 435 -3.50 -8.06 3.69
CA THR A 435 -2.86 -7.38 4.84
C THR A 435 -2.15 -6.10 4.41
N ARG A 436 -2.25 -5.05 5.23
CA ARG A 436 -1.58 -3.78 5.01
C ARG A 436 -1.06 -3.21 6.33
N ASP A 437 0.07 -2.50 6.19
CA ASP A 437 0.80 -1.82 7.25
C ASP A 437 1.18 -2.77 8.40
N VAL A 438 2.13 -2.33 9.23
CA VAL A 438 2.59 -3.16 10.35
C VAL A 438 2.99 -2.24 11.49
N GLU A 439 2.32 -2.38 12.63
CA GLU A 439 2.66 -1.70 13.87
C GLU A 439 3.10 -2.71 14.93
N ILE A 440 4.08 -2.33 15.75
CA ILE A 440 4.75 -3.27 16.65
C ILE A 440 4.78 -2.65 18.05
N SER A 441 4.15 -3.32 19.00
CA SER A 441 4.18 -2.90 20.40
C SER A 441 5.56 -3.12 21.01
N PRO A 442 5.90 -2.38 22.10
CA PRO A 442 7.12 -2.65 22.86
C PRO A 442 7.23 -4.11 23.36
N LYS A 443 6.10 -4.77 23.59
CA LYS A 443 6.01 -6.17 24.02
C LYS A 443 6.22 -7.18 22.89
N GLY A 444 6.30 -6.73 21.63
CA GLY A 444 6.52 -7.59 20.46
C GLY A 444 5.23 -8.12 19.83
N GLN A 445 4.06 -7.71 20.33
CA GLN A 445 2.79 -7.91 19.63
C GLN A 445 2.77 -7.06 18.36
N VAL A 446 2.23 -7.62 17.29
CA VAL A 446 2.21 -7.01 15.96
C VAL A 446 0.77 -6.80 15.54
N TYR A 447 0.49 -5.64 14.95
CA TYR A 447 -0.83 -5.26 14.48
C TYR A 447 -0.80 -4.99 12.97
N VAL A 448 -1.76 -5.55 12.24
CA VAL A 448 -1.99 -5.30 10.81
C VAL A 448 -3.49 -5.14 10.55
N THR A 449 -3.89 -4.62 9.39
CA THR A 449 -5.30 -4.51 8.99
C THR A 449 -5.60 -5.36 7.76
N SER A 450 -6.85 -5.82 7.64
CA SER A 450 -7.37 -6.33 6.37
C SER A 450 -7.89 -5.17 5.51
N ALA A 451 -7.16 -4.83 4.45
CA ALA A 451 -7.26 -3.56 3.73
C ALA A 451 -7.78 -3.68 2.28
N SER A 452 -8.58 -4.71 2.00
CA SER A 452 -9.21 -4.90 0.69
C SER A 452 -10.02 -3.65 0.29
N PHE A 453 -9.91 -3.23 -0.96
CA PHE A 453 -10.68 -2.12 -1.52
C PHE A 453 -11.86 -2.65 -2.35
N PRO A 454 -13.09 -2.64 -1.82
CA PRO A 454 -13.48 -2.59 -0.40
C PRO A 454 -13.39 -3.96 0.28
N SER A 455 -13.79 -3.99 1.56
CA SER A 455 -13.72 -5.16 2.41
C SER A 455 -14.63 -6.32 1.99
N TRP A 456 -15.64 -6.10 1.14
CA TRP A 456 -16.48 -7.18 0.59
C TRP A 456 -15.73 -8.23 -0.25
N HIS A 457 -14.46 -7.99 -0.57
CA HIS A 457 -13.59 -9.00 -1.18
C HIS A 457 -13.07 -10.05 -0.18
N ILE A 458 -13.13 -9.77 1.12
CA ILE A 458 -12.77 -10.72 2.19
C ILE A 458 -13.83 -11.82 2.25
N GLU A 459 -13.44 -13.05 2.61
CA GLU A 459 -14.30 -14.24 2.61
C GLU A 459 -15.70 -14.06 3.26
N ASP A 460 -15.81 -13.22 4.29
CA ASP A 460 -17.07 -12.90 4.99
C ASP A 460 -17.45 -11.41 4.93
N ALA A 461 -16.78 -10.65 4.06
CA ALA A 461 -16.92 -9.20 3.91
C ALA A 461 -16.63 -8.35 5.17
N GLN A 462 -16.11 -8.93 6.25
CA GLN A 462 -15.82 -8.21 7.49
C GLN A 462 -14.33 -7.83 7.57
N PRO A 463 -13.99 -6.53 7.56
CA PRO A 463 -12.63 -6.12 7.85
C PRO A 463 -12.32 -6.24 9.35
N THR A 464 -11.03 -6.43 9.65
CA THR A 464 -10.52 -6.58 11.01
C THR A 464 -9.19 -5.87 11.22
N LEU A 465 -8.99 -5.42 12.47
CA LEU A 465 -7.68 -5.25 13.05
C LEU A 465 -7.17 -6.62 13.51
N ILE A 466 -5.97 -6.99 13.12
CA ILE A 466 -5.40 -8.32 13.37
C ILE A 466 -4.20 -8.13 14.29
N GLU A 467 -4.25 -8.77 15.46
CA GLU A 467 -3.14 -8.85 16.41
C GLU A 467 -2.45 -10.22 16.29
N ILE A 468 -1.14 -10.20 16.14
CA ILE A 468 -0.27 -11.37 16.16
C ILE A 468 0.62 -11.24 17.40
N THR A 469 0.50 -12.20 18.32
CA THR A 469 1.42 -12.35 19.44
C THR A 469 2.38 -13.50 19.12
N PRO A 470 3.61 -13.20 18.64
CA PRO A 470 4.65 -14.21 18.52
C PRO A 470 5.09 -14.63 19.94
N ARG A 471 5.18 -15.94 20.20
CA ARG A 471 5.85 -16.44 21.41
C ARG A 471 7.35 -16.60 21.18
#